data_AF-A0A812UUH7-F1
#
_entry.id   AF-A0A812UUH7-F1
#
_cell.length_a   1.000
_cell.length_b   1.000
_cell.length_c   1.000
_cell.angle_alpha   90.00
_cell.angle_beta   90.00
_cell.angle_gamma   90.00
#
_symmetry.space_group_name_H-M   'P 1'
#
loop_
_entity.id
_entity.type
_entity.pdbx_description
1 polymer ?
#
loop_
_entity_poly.entity_id
_entity_poly.type
_entity_poly.pdbx_seq_one_letter_code
_entity_poly.pdbx_strand_id
1 'polypeptide(L)'
;MAVSIAATGAPHAKVPIAGKPLRLRLQGIPRAERSFGRCQAAGLVAGVAPVLAAQTRRERIARAAEPGGSVRQAKKASQPDRQAALAMSMYGQKIIGADKTVPEVVPAELLEGEFGKELEAAMEAMVEVLHMLCLGTLILEDVKDKSTVGLYGYKLEENYVREETTMPAAAVTCYILKMLKDKFPEDVVISDQNPELLSKDEKFAETVASFLSSFDLIPEADAASASKWHGLCQSYPEDAETAPERYWVFNPVDTAAEFRDAKQFCSTLCLMKGGEPVVSVVGCPMLSFDHPSRTTSHPSGSSIFYAVKGQGAWTQCVIMERKTGIYLGRYGLKGKSLKLDVSQKIKRGNDGLYDMLGTEQLRIAQHARMRQDIFLDSERIAKLLGSEFAKFHFVNNALKFCWLARGDEDVAWTITQGLYDKSASIKVTEHAAGVLVAMESGAAVADLDGKDIDWSCGRLLSKNRGLFATDPKKVPKQGLINAVKDATDKSEVLYEDRCEKRKEKAAMLRKIFENLATHAETAEELKGAEMVRKKGIEMLDDEEEMMKLTQASMDRNEPSRMGAPPEPDPDALEGALPYSPIKSDD
;
A
#
# COMPACT_ATOMS: atom_id res chain seq x y z
N MET A 1 -30.12 -6.93 50.13
CA MET A 1 -31.43 -6.26 50.31
C MET A 1 -31.34 -4.89 49.65
N ALA A 2 -32.34 -4.59 48.83
CA ALA A 2 -32.42 -3.40 47.99
C ALA A 2 -32.35 -2.08 48.76
N VAL A 3 -31.79 -1.04 48.14
CA VAL A 3 -32.22 0.33 48.41
C VAL A 3 -32.38 1.07 47.07
N SER A 4 -33.65 1.31 46.78
CA SER A 4 -34.23 2.17 45.75
C SER A 4 -33.96 3.64 46.05
N ILE A 5 -33.72 4.47 45.02
CA ILE A 5 -33.93 5.92 45.10
C ILE A 5 -34.79 6.35 43.92
N ALA A 6 -35.88 7.03 44.29
CA ALA A 6 -37.05 7.35 43.49
C ALA A 6 -36.88 8.53 42.53
N ALA A 7 -37.71 8.51 41.49
CA ALA A 7 -37.99 9.64 40.62
C ALA A 7 -39.12 10.50 41.18
N THR A 8 -38.92 11.82 41.23
CA THR A 8 -39.94 12.89 41.28
C THR A 8 -39.29 14.11 40.60
N GLY A 9 -39.74 14.62 39.46
CA GLY A 9 -40.95 15.43 39.32
C GLY A 9 -40.57 16.92 39.37
N ALA A 10 -40.48 17.58 38.20
CA ALA A 10 -40.02 18.96 37.99
C ALA A 10 -40.93 20.04 38.63
N PRO A 11 -40.50 21.33 38.65
CA PRO A 11 -41.11 22.24 37.68
C PRO A 11 -40.19 23.30 37.06
N HIS A 12 -40.59 23.75 35.88
CA HIS A 12 -40.06 24.88 35.11
C HIS A 12 -40.03 26.20 35.90
N ALA A 13 -38.91 26.93 35.81
CA ALA A 13 -38.85 28.36 36.07
C ALA A 13 -38.01 29.08 34.99
N LYS A 14 -38.67 29.97 34.24
CA LYS A 14 -38.10 30.92 33.29
C LYS A 14 -37.55 32.14 34.02
N VAL A 15 -36.34 32.63 33.72
CA VAL A 15 -35.98 34.08 33.75
C VAL A 15 -34.67 34.31 32.92
N PRO A 16 -34.28 35.54 32.51
CA PRO A 16 -34.58 36.12 31.20
C PRO A 16 -33.32 36.48 30.36
N ILE A 17 -33.54 36.69 29.07
CA ILE A 17 -32.56 37.29 28.15
C ILE A 17 -32.59 38.81 28.33
N ALA A 18 -31.45 39.41 28.70
CA ALA A 18 -31.22 40.85 28.61
C ALA A 18 -29.82 41.09 28.04
N GLY A 19 -29.78 41.63 26.81
CA GLY A 19 -28.55 41.96 26.12
C GLY A 19 -27.89 43.24 26.63
N LYS A 20 -26.55 43.26 26.59
CA LYS A 20 -25.74 44.40 26.13
C LYS A 20 -24.29 43.94 25.87
N PRO A 21 -23.62 44.46 24.82
CA PRO A 21 -22.37 43.93 24.31
C PRO A 21 -21.15 44.48 25.06
N LEU A 22 -20.18 43.63 25.37
CA LEU A 22 -18.87 44.05 25.85
C LEU A 22 -18.05 44.62 24.67
N ARG A 23 -17.90 45.95 24.67
CA ARG A 23 -16.95 46.69 23.82
C ARG A 23 -15.53 46.49 24.35
N LEU A 24 -14.67 45.79 23.60
CA LEU A 24 -13.22 45.94 23.72
C LEU A 24 -12.77 47.13 22.84
N ARG A 25 -12.17 48.14 23.48
CA ARG A 25 -11.64 49.35 22.84
C ARG A 25 -10.43 48.97 21.97
N LEU A 26 -10.55 49.18 20.66
CA LEU A 26 -9.40 49.37 19.77
C LEU A 26 -8.92 50.81 19.95
N GLN A 27 -7.73 51.01 20.51
CA GLN A 27 -7.01 52.28 20.46
C GLN A 27 -5.78 52.13 19.57
N GLY A 28 -5.73 52.96 18.52
CA GLY A 28 -4.50 53.51 17.93
C GLY A 28 -3.70 52.61 16.98
N ILE A 29 -4.07 52.59 15.69
CA ILE A 29 -3.14 52.24 14.61
C ILE A 29 -2.81 53.54 13.84
N PRO A 30 -1.55 54.01 13.80
CA PRO A 30 -1.12 54.92 12.76
C PRO A 30 -0.78 54.13 11.48
N ARG A 31 -1.25 54.62 10.34
CA ARG A 31 -0.77 54.19 9.02
C ARG A 31 0.66 54.70 8.82
N ALA A 32 1.57 53.82 8.43
CA ALA A 32 2.81 54.17 7.73
C ALA A 32 3.25 53.00 6.82
N GLU A 33 3.95 53.37 5.76
CA GLU A 33 4.07 52.69 4.47
C GLU A 33 5.14 51.59 4.41
N ARG A 34 5.13 50.91 3.25
CA ARG A 34 6.06 49.90 2.75
C ARG A 34 7.53 50.16 3.10
N SER A 35 8.23 49.14 3.58
CA SER A 35 9.58 48.79 3.11
C SER A 35 9.99 47.38 3.56
N PHE A 36 10.60 46.65 2.62
CA PHE A 36 11.22 45.33 2.80
C PHE A 36 12.37 45.40 3.81
N GLY A 37 12.44 44.45 4.74
CA GLY A 37 13.60 44.28 5.63
C GLY A 37 13.51 43.01 6.48
N ARG A 38 14.50 42.12 6.31
CA ARG A 38 14.70 40.87 7.07
C ARG A 38 14.90 41.15 8.57
N CYS A 39 14.17 40.44 9.44
CA CYS A 39 14.71 39.50 10.43
C CYS A 39 13.72 39.20 11.58
N GLN A 40 13.60 37.90 11.87
CA GLN A 40 13.36 37.25 13.15
C GLN A 40 12.09 37.58 13.95
N ALA A 41 11.14 36.63 13.93
CA ALA A 41 10.31 36.31 15.08
C ALA A 41 10.28 34.78 15.24
N ALA A 42 11.10 34.29 16.16
CA ALA A 42 10.92 33.01 16.81
C ALA A 42 9.74 33.13 17.78
N GLY A 43 8.79 32.19 17.72
CA GLY A 43 7.68 32.11 18.65
C GLY A 43 6.40 31.65 17.97
N LEU A 44 5.90 30.48 18.38
CA LEU A 44 4.69 29.79 17.93
C LEU A 44 4.73 29.08 16.57
N VAL A 45 5.42 27.92 16.49
CA VAL A 45 4.89 26.70 15.84
C VAL A 45 5.57 25.48 16.50
N ALA A 46 5.05 25.03 17.64
CA ALA A 46 5.43 23.76 18.25
C ALA A 46 4.14 22.94 18.45
N GLY A 47 3.81 22.12 17.46
CA GLY A 47 2.54 21.38 17.47
C GLY A 47 2.24 20.65 16.17
N VAL A 48 3.23 20.06 15.48
CA VAL A 48 3.00 19.11 14.38
C VAL A 48 4.12 18.06 14.35
N ALA A 49 3.94 16.95 15.07
CA ALA A 49 4.54 15.67 14.69
C ALA A 49 3.48 14.62 14.99
N PRO A 50 2.93 13.97 13.95
CA PRO A 50 3.67 12.99 13.15
C PRO A 50 3.51 13.26 11.65
N VAL A 51 4.46 13.98 11.06
CA VAL A 51 4.62 14.12 9.58
C VAL A 51 6.07 13.84 9.15
N LEU A 52 7.00 13.62 10.08
CA LEU A 52 8.43 13.54 9.75
C LEU A 52 8.94 12.19 9.23
N ALA A 53 8.09 11.18 9.05
CA ALA A 53 8.44 9.99 8.26
C ALA A 53 7.66 9.87 6.94
N ALA A 54 6.80 10.84 6.64
CA ALA A 54 6.08 10.96 5.38
C ALA A 54 6.29 12.37 4.79
N GLN A 55 7.53 12.84 4.76
CA GLN A 55 7.90 13.99 3.93
C GLN A 55 7.72 13.57 2.47
N THR A 56 6.59 13.98 1.89
CA THR A 56 6.34 13.81 0.46
C THR A 56 7.50 14.39 -0.33
N ARG A 57 7.92 13.65 -1.36
CA ARG A 57 8.99 13.98 -2.33
C ARG A 57 8.99 15.44 -2.79
N ARG A 58 7.82 16.08 -2.88
CA ARG A 58 7.66 17.51 -3.20
C ARG A 58 8.28 18.44 -2.16
N GLU A 59 8.16 18.14 -0.87
CA GLU A 59 8.68 19.01 0.20
C GLU A 59 10.20 18.92 0.35
N ARG A 60 10.81 17.74 0.17
CA ARG A 60 12.28 17.61 0.16
C ARG A 60 12.90 18.29 -1.06
N ILE A 61 12.27 18.13 -2.24
CA ILE A 61 12.69 18.81 -3.46
C ILE A 61 12.49 20.33 -3.33
N ALA A 62 11.39 20.79 -2.73
CA ALA A 62 11.14 22.21 -2.50
C ALA A 62 12.07 22.84 -1.46
N ARG A 63 12.57 22.07 -0.47
CA ARG A 63 13.58 22.53 0.50
C ARG A 63 15.01 22.52 -0.04
N ALA A 64 15.30 21.64 -1.01
CA ALA A 64 16.59 21.56 -1.70
C ALA A 64 16.69 22.54 -2.89
N ALA A 65 15.55 23.01 -3.41
CA ALA A 65 15.52 24.11 -4.35
C ALA A 65 15.88 25.41 -3.63
N GLU A 66 16.84 26.16 -4.16
CA GLU A 66 17.01 27.57 -3.79
C GLU A 66 15.67 28.31 -3.90
N PRO A 67 15.42 29.39 -3.14
CA PRO A 67 14.17 30.14 -3.25
C PRO A 67 13.94 30.58 -4.71
N GLY A 68 13.01 29.93 -5.43
CA GLY A 68 12.74 30.14 -6.86
C GLY A 68 13.16 29.00 -7.80
N GLY A 69 13.80 27.94 -7.31
CA GLY A 69 14.21 26.79 -8.12
C GLY A 69 13.05 25.85 -8.48
N SER A 70 12.97 25.44 -9.74
CA SER A 70 11.96 24.48 -10.18
C SER A 70 12.28 23.05 -9.69
N VAL A 71 11.25 22.22 -9.49
CA VAL A 71 11.37 20.78 -9.17
C VAL A 71 12.32 20.05 -10.15
N ARG A 72 12.37 20.52 -11.41
CA ARG A 72 13.25 19.99 -12.47
C ARG A 72 14.73 20.29 -12.21
N GLN A 73 15.06 21.47 -11.67
CA GLN A 73 16.45 21.85 -11.33
C GLN A 73 16.97 21.02 -10.15
N ALA A 74 16.17 20.82 -9.11
CA ALA A 74 16.55 20.01 -7.96
C ALA A 74 16.74 18.52 -8.32
N LYS A 75 15.91 17.96 -9.21
CA LYS A 75 16.11 16.59 -9.74
C LYS A 75 17.44 16.46 -10.47
N LYS A 76 17.76 17.41 -11.36
CA LYS A 76 19.01 17.46 -12.12
C LYS A 76 20.23 17.56 -11.20
N ALA A 77 20.13 18.28 -10.09
CA ALA A 77 21.19 18.40 -9.09
C ALA A 77 21.49 17.10 -8.34
N SER A 78 20.47 16.24 -8.11
CA SER A 78 20.64 14.96 -7.38
C SER A 78 21.08 13.78 -8.24
N GLN A 79 21.11 13.94 -9.57
CA GLN A 79 21.42 12.87 -10.52
C GLN A 79 22.87 12.34 -10.42
N PRO A 80 23.91 13.19 -10.29
CA PRO A 80 25.29 12.72 -10.15
C PRO A 80 25.50 11.89 -8.88
N ASP A 81 24.85 12.28 -7.78
CA ASP A 81 24.94 11.57 -6.50
C ASP A 81 24.37 10.14 -6.58
N ARG A 82 23.27 9.95 -7.32
CA ARG A 82 22.70 8.61 -7.52
C ARG A 82 23.53 7.74 -8.46
N GLN A 83 24.10 8.31 -9.51
CA GLN A 83 25.02 7.57 -10.39
C GLN A 83 26.29 7.16 -9.64
N ALA A 84 26.83 8.04 -8.81
CA ALA A 84 27.95 7.71 -7.92
C ALA A 84 27.55 6.61 -6.93
N ALA A 85 26.35 6.67 -6.35
CA ALA A 85 25.85 5.63 -5.46
C ALA A 85 25.67 4.27 -6.15
N LEU A 86 25.14 4.24 -7.38
CA LEU A 86 25.04 3.04 -8.19
C LEU A 86 26.44 2.45 -8.48
N ALA A 87 27.38 3.29 -8.91
CA ALA A 87 28.76 2.85 -9.14
C ALA A 87 29.42 2.32 -7.86
N MET A 88 29.19 2.93 -6.71
CA MET A 88 29.67 2.43 -5.41
C MET A 88 29.04 1.09 -5.04
N SER A 89 27.75 0.90 -5.35
CA SER A 89 27.04 -0.34 -5.04
C SER A 89 27.49 -1.55 -5.86
N MET A 90 28.07 -1.34 -7.05
CA MET A 90 28.67 -2.42 -7.86
C MET A 90 29.87 -3.10 -7.19
N TYR A 91 30.45 -2.49 -6.16
CA TYR A 91 31.59 -3.06 -5.41
C TYR A 91 31.19 -3.83 -4.14
N GLY A 92 29.88 -4.07 -3.91
CA GLY A 92 29.40 -5.03 -2.91
C GLY A 92 30.03 -4.92 -1.52
N GLN A 93 29.99 -3.74 -0.89
CA GLN A 93 30.65 -3.55 0.41
C GLN A 93 29.68 -3.73 1.58
N LYS A 94 29.92 -4.75 2.43
CA LYS A 94 29.24 -4.88 3.74
C LYS A 94 29.64 -3.73 4.67
N ILE A 95 28.69 -3.23 5.47
CA ILE A 95 28.96 -2.16 6.43
C ILE A 95 29.82 -2.70 7.58
N ILE A 96 30.95 -2.04 7.87
CA ILE A 96 31.78 -2.33 9.05
C ILE A 96 30.95 -2.08 10.33
N GLY A 97 30.75 -3.13 11.15
CA GLY A 97 29.96 -3.08 12.39
C GLY A 97 28.45 -3.36 12.24
N ALA A 98 28.01 -3.77 11.05
CA ALA A 98 26.70 -4.39 10.80
C ALA A 98 26.88 -5.73 10.06
N ASP A 99 27.91 -6.47 10.44
CA ASP A 99 28.41 -7.71 9.83
C ASP A 99 27.86 -8.97 10.49
N LYS A 100 26.84 -8.83 11.34
CA LYS A 100 26.25 -9.96 12.04
C LYS A 100 25.63 -10.96 11.09
N THR A 101 25.74 -12.23 11.45
CA THR A 101 25.10 -13.33 10.73
C THR A 101 23.68 -13.57 11.26
N VAL A 102 22.85 -14.32 10.50
CA VAL A 102 21.50 -14.69 10.94
C VAL A 102 21.53 -15.47 12.27
N PRO A 103 22.42 -16.46 12.47
CA PRO A 103 22.58 -17.14 13.77
C PRO A 103 22.91 -16.25 14.96
N GLU A 104 23.56 -15.10 14.73
CA GLU A 104 23.92 -14.17 15.82
C GLU A 104 22.76 -13.25 16.24
N VAL A 105 21.77 -13.04 15.37
CA VAL A 105 20.68 -12.09 15.60
C VAL A 105 19.34 -12.75 15.89
N VAL A 106 19.12 -13.96 15.35
CA VAL A 106 17.91 -14.76 15.59
C VAL A 106 18.10 -15.57 16.89
N PRO A 107 17.08 -15.65 17.76
CA PRO A 107 17.13 -16.51 18.95
C PRO A 107 17.51 -17.95 18.61
N ALA A 108 18.48 -18.53 19.34
CA ALA A 108 18.96 -19.90 19.12
C ALA A 108 17.83 -20.94 19.22
N GLU A 109 16.88 -20.74 20.13
CA GLU A 109 15.70 -21.61 20.31
C GLU A 109 14.88 -21.78 19.02
N LEU A 110 14.81 -20.75 18.17
CA LEU A 110 14.11 -20.84 16.88
C LEU A 110 14.90 -21.65 15.86
N LEU A 111 16.22 -21.49 15.85
CA LEU A 111 17.13 -22.12 14.90
C LEU A 111 17.36 -23.60 15.22
N GLU A 112 17.27 -23.96 16.51
CA GLU A 112 17.33 -25.35 16.98
C GLU A 112 15.95 -26.07 16.86
N GLY A 113 14.87 -25.33 16.59
CA GLY A 113 13.52 -25.85 16.44
C GLY A 113 13.26 -26.57 15.10
N GLU A 114 12.05 -27.12 14.96
CA GLU A 114 11.63 -27.92 13.78
C GLU A 114 11.90 -27.21 12.43
N PHE A 115 11.66 -25.90 12.36
CA PHE A 115 11.79 -25.10 11.14
C PHE A 115 12.99 -24.14 11.16
N GLY A 116 14.00 -24.41 11.98
CA GLY A 116 15.13 -23.50 12.17
C GLY A 116 15.96 -23.27 10.90
N LYS A 117 16.16 -24.33 10.10
CA LYS A 117 16.90 -24.25 8.83
C LYS A 117 16.16 -23.40 7.79
N GLU A 118 14.84 -23.54 7.74
CA GLU A 118 13.95 -22.78 6.86
C GLU A 118 13.91 -21.32 7.26
N LEU A 119 13.81 -21.02 8.55
CA LEU A 119 13.86 -19.66 9.06
C LEU A 119 15.21 -19.00 8.73
N GLU A 120 16.32 -19.71 8.97
CA GLU A 120 17.66 -19.21 8.67
C GLU A 120 17.78 -18.85 7.17
N ALA A 121 17.42 -19.78 6.29
CA ALA A 121 17.44 -19.57 4.85
C ALA A 121 16.55 -18.40 4.39
N ALA A 122 15.32 -18.31 4.93
CA ALA A 122 14.39 -17.25 4.60
C ALA A 122 14.89 -15.87 5.08
N MET A 123 15.49 -15.81 6.26
CA MET A 123 16.07 -14.57 6.81
C MET A 123 17.30 -14.13 6.01
N GLU A 124 18.20 -15.03 5.67
CA GLU A 124 19.38 -14.75 4.83
C GLU A 124 18.95 -14.19 3.48
N ALA A 125 18.00 -14.85 2.81
CA ALA A 125 17.50 -14.36 1.52
C ALA A 125 16.81 -13.00 1.67
N MET A 126 16.03 -12.78 2.73
CA MET A 126 15.32 -11.51 2.89
C MET A 126 16.28 -10.32 3.10
N VAL A 127 17.43 -10.51 3.73
CA VAL A 127 18.46 -9.45 3.85
C VAL A 127 18.96 -9.02 2.47
N GLU A 128 19.24 -9.98 1.60
CA GLU A 128 19.67 -9.73 0.22
C GLU A 128 18.53 -9.11 -0.62
N VAL A 129 17.30 -9.59 -0.45
CA VAL A 129 16.12 -9.04 -1.12
C VAL A 129 15.89 -7.57 -0.75
N LEU A 130 16.08 -7.19 0.51
CA LEU A 130 16.02 -5.78 0.93
C LEU A 130 17.04 -4.93 0.17
N HIS A 131 18.27 -5.43 0.04
CA HIS A 131 19.32 -4.78 -0.73
C HIS A 131 18.91 -4.61 -2.20
N MET A 132 18.44 -5.68 -2.84
CA MET A 132 17.98 -5.70 -4.23
C MET A 132 16.86 -4.69 -4.48
N LEU A 133 15.87 -4.64 -3.57
CA LEU A 133 14.73 -3.73 -3.70
C LEU A 133 15.13 -2.26 -3.52
N CYS A 134 16.10 -1.96 -2.66
CA CYS A 134 16.65 -0.61 -2.54
C CYS A 134 17.46 -0.20 -3.78
N LEU A 135 18.25 -1.12 -4.36
CA LEU A 135 18.93 -0.89 -5.64
C LEU A 135 17.92 -0.66 -6.77
N GLY A 136 16.89 -1.49 -6.84
CA GLY A 136 15.81 -1.37 -7.81
C GLY A 136 15.10 -0.02 -7.73
N THR A 137 14.82 0.45 -6.51
CA THR A 137 14.25 1.79 -6.27
C THR A 137 15.20 2.88 -6.79
N LEU A 138 16.50 2.76 -6.50
CA LEU A 138 17.52 3.71 -6.96
C LEU A 138 17.62 3.80 -8.49
N ILE A 139 17.57 2.64 -9.17
CA ILE A 139 17.59 2.56 -10.64
C ILE A 139 16.32 3.20 -11.23
N LEU A 140 15.14 2.81 -10.72
CA LEU A 140 13.87 3.37 -11.21
C LEU A 140 13.79 4.87 -11.00
N GLU A 141 14.33 5.38 -9.89
CA GLU A 141 14.39 6.82 -9.64
C GLU A 141 15.33 7.56 -10.62
N ASP A 142 16.50 6.99 -10.96
CA ASP A 142 17.39 7.56 -11.99
C ASP A 142 16.73 7.57 -13.37
N VAL A 143 16.05 6.47 -13.74
CA VAL A 143 15.27 6.37 -14.97
C VAL A 143 14.17 7.43 -15.03
N LYS A 144 13.44 7.64 -13.92
CA LYS A 144 12.39 8.67 -13.80
C LYS A 144 12.91 10.09 -13.86
N ASP A 145 14.16 10.34 -13.55
CA ASP A 145 14.73 11.67 -13.66
C ASP A 145 15.23 11.92 -15.10
N LYS A 146 15.85 10.92 -15.74
CA LYS A 146 16.17 10.95 -17.19
C LYS A 146 14.91 11.18 -18.04
N SER A 147 13.81 10.52 -17.69
CA SER A 147 12.51 10.70 -18.37
C SER A 147 11.94 12.11 -18.22
N THR A 148 12.10 12.77 -17.08
CA THR A 148 11.63 14.15 -16.91
C THR A 148 12.46 15.20 -17.66
N VAL A 149 13.60 14.82 -18.22
CA VAL A 149 14.48 15.71 -18.99
C VAL A 149 14.18 15.65 -20.50
N GLY A 150 13.54 14.60 -21.03
CA GLY A 150 13.20 14.47 -22.47
C GLY A 150 11.87 13.74 -22.77
N LEU A 151 11.37 13.84 -24.00
CA LEU A 151 10.07 13.29 -24.45
C LEU A 151 9.99 11.73 -24.48
N TYR A 152 11.04 11.02 -24.05
CA TYR A 152 11.17 9.55 -24.18
C TYR A 152 10.95 8.78 -22.87
N GLY A 153 10.32 9.42 -21.88
CA GLY A 153 10.22 8.88 -20.54
C GLY A 153 9.53 7.53 -20.39
N TYR A 154 8.44 7.35 -21.14
CA TYR A 154 7.70 6.10 -21.21
C TYR A 154 8.55 4.95 -21.79
N LYS A 155 9.35 5.23 -22.83
CA LYS A 155 10.23 4.25 -23.49
C LYS A 155 11.37 3.72 -22.61
N LEU A 156 11.75 4.47 -21.57
CA LEU A 156 12.77 4.03 -20.62
C LEU A 156 12.16 3.16 -19.51
N GLU A 157 10.92 3.42 -19.08
CA GLU A 157 10.20 2.55 -18.15
C GLU A 157 9.86 1.18 -18.79
N GLU A 158 9.63 1.16 -20.10
CA GLU A 158 9.52 -0.06 -20.93
C GLU A 158 10.78 -0.94 -20.91
N ASN A 159 11.91 -0.55 -20.32
CA ASN A 159 13.04 -1.47 -20.13
C ASN A 159 12.99 -2.19 -18.78
N TYR A 160 12.26 -1.65 -17.81
CA TYR A 160 12.29 -2.10 -16.42
C TYR A 160 10.94 -2.60 -15.90
N VAL A 161 9.88 -2.55 -16.71
CA VAL A 161 8.54 -3.00 -16.32
C VAL A 161 7.91 -3.78 -17.47
N ARG A 162 7.29 -4.91 -17.16
CA ARG A 162 6.44 -5.70 -18.06
C ARG A 162 5.14 -6.01 -17.37
N GLU A 163 4.02 -5.66 -18.00
CA GLU A 163 2.70 -5.84 -17.40
C GLU A 163 2.67 -5.17 -16.00
N GLU A 164 2.50 -5.95 -14.93
CA GLU A 164 2.60 -5.50 -13.54
C GLU A 164 3.91 -5.87 -12.85
N THR A 165 4.82 -6.56 -13.53
CA THR A 165 6.10 -7.04 -12.98
C THR A 165 7.21 -6.03 -13.25
N THR A 166 7.93 -5.64 -12.19
CA THR A 166 9.11 -4.78 -12.31
C THR A 166 10.38 -5.62 -12.38
N MET A 167 11.43 -5.10 -13.01
CA MET A 167 12.73 -5.78 -13.09
C MET A 167 13.25 -6.21 -11.71
N PRO A 168 13.20 -5.37 -10.65
CA PRO A 168 13.59 -5.79 -9.30
C PRO A 168 12.73 -6.93 -8.76
N ALA A 169 11.42 -6.95 -9.07
CA ALA A 169 10.54 -8.04 -8.64
C ALA A 169 10.90 -9.37 -9.35
N ALA A 170 11.18 -9.33 -10.65
CA ALA A 170 11.65 -10.49 -11.40
C ALA A 170 13.03 -10.97 -10.91
N ALA A 171 13.96 -10.06 -10.65
CA ALA A 171 15.28 -10.40 -10.10
C ALA A 171 15.18 -11.06 -8.71
N VAL A 172 14.36 -10.50 -7.82
CA VAL A 172 14.08 -11.07 -6.49
C VAL A 172 13.49 -12.47 -6.61
N THR A 173 12.60 -12.68 -7.60
CA THR A 173 12.00 -14.00 -7.88
C THR A 173 13.06 -15.01 -8.29
N CYS A 174 13.94 -14.66 -9.23
CA CYS A 174 15.08 -15.51 -9.62
C CYS A 174 15.97 -15.88 -8.42
N TYR A 175 16.32 -14.87 -7.60
CA TYR A 175 17.20 -15.04 -6.44
C TYR A 175 16.62 -16.01 -5.41
N ILE A 176 15.36 -15.81 -5.03
CA ILE A 176 14.69 -16.66 -4.04
C ILE A 176 14.48 -18.07 -4.56
N LEU A 177 14.05 -18.23 -5.82
CA LEU A 177 13.84 -19.54 -6.41
C LEU A 177 15.15 -20.34 -6.52
N LYS A 178 16.24 -19.69 -6.93
CA LYS A 178 17.57 -20.31 -6.91
C LYS A 178 17.95 -20.75 -5.50
N MET A 179 17.88 -19.82 -4.52
CA MET A 179 18.25 -20.10 -3.13
C MET A 179 17.43 -21.26 -2.53
N LEU A 180 16.11 -21.20 -2.69
CA LEU A 180 15.20 -22.22 -2.17
C LEU A 180 15.44 -23.57 -2.84
N LYS A 181 15.69 -23.62 -4.15
CA LYS A 181 15.98 -24.89 -4.83
C LYS A 181 17.36 -25.45 -4.52
N ASP A 182 18.34 -24.61 -4.22
CA ASP A 182 19.66 -25.06 -3.79
C ASP A 182 19.61 -25.66 -2.36
N LYS A 183 18.79 -25.10 -1.46
CA LYS A 183 18.67 -25.56 -0.06
C LYS A 183 17.57 -26.61 0.17
N PHE A 184 16.45 -26.51 -0.55
CA PHE A 184 15.26 -27.34 -0.45
C PHE A 184 14.77 -27.78 -1.85
N PRO A 185 15.49 -28.71 -2.53
CA PRO A 185 15.21 -29.07 -3.92
C PRO A 185 13.78 -29.59 -4.16
N GLU A 186 13.25 -30.35 -3.19
CA GLU A 186 11.93 -30.99 -3.24
C GLU A 186 10.77 -30.03 -2.97
N ASP A 187 11.02 -28.90 -2.29
CA ASP A 187 9.95 -27.98 -1.90
C ASP A 187 9.39 -27.25 -3.13
N VAL A 188 8.06 -27.22 -3.27
CA VAL A 188 7.37 -26.45 -4.30
C VAL A 188 7.36 -24.97 -3.89
N VAL A 189 7.49 -24.05 -4.83
CA VAL A 189 7.38 -22.60 -4.60
C VAL A 189 6.26 -22.04 -5.46
N ILE A 190 5.31 -21.37 -4.82
CA ILE A 190 4.11 -20.80 -5.42
C ILE A 190 4.15 -19.27 -5.31
N SER A 191 3.87 -18.59 -6.41
CA SER A 191 3.75 -17.13 -6.46
C SER A 191 2.75 -16.71 -7.54
N ASP A 192 2.27 -15.46 -7.48
CA ASP A 192 1.42 -14.85 -8.50
C ASP A 192 2.20 -14.32 -9.71
N GLN A 193 3.53 -14.50 -9.74
CA GLN A 193 4.36 -14.11 -10.88
C GLN A 193 4.12 -15.03 -12.09
N ASN A 194 4.17 -14.47 -13.29
CA ASN A 194 4.03 -15.23 -14.54
C ASN A 194 5.34 -15.98 -14.86
N PRO A 195 5.42 -17.32 -14.69
CA PRO A 195 6.69 -18.06 -14.82
C PRO A 195 7.32 -17.93 -16.20
N GLU A 196 6.50 -17.74 -17.24
CA GLU A 196 6.95 -17.66 -18.64
C GLU A 196 7.46 -16.27 -19.05
N LEU A 197 7.34 -15.26 -18.17
CA LEU A 197 7.64 -13.86 -18.50
C LEU A 197 9.04 -13.68 -19.10
N LEU A 198 10.07 -14.22 -18.44
CA LEU A 198 11.46 -14.07 -18.90
C LEU A 198 11.75 -14.93 -20.14
N SER A 199 11.10 -16.09 -20.27
CA SER A 199 11.28 -16.95 -21.45
C SER A 199 10.68 -16.35 -22.72
N LYS A 200 9.66 -15.48 -22.60
CA LYS A 200 8.99 -14.81 -23.72
C LYS A 200 9.67 -13.50 -24.13
N ASP A 201 10.36 -12.84 -23.21
CA ASP A 201 11.07 -11.58 -23.47
C ASP A 201 12.55 -11.67 -23.10
N GLU A 202 13.36 -12.06 -24.08
CA GLU A 202 14.82 -12.20 -23.94
C GLU A 202 15.50 -10.90 -23.53
N LYS A 203 15.04 -9.74 -24.02
CA LYS A 203 15.62 -8.43 -23.64
C LYS A 203 15.37 -8.10 -22.17
N PHE A 204 14.17 -8.43 -21.70
CA PHE A 204 13.84 -8.27 -20.29
C PHE A 204 14.62 -9.26 -19.42
N ALA A 205 14.80 -10.50 -19.87
CA ALA A 205 15.65 -11.49 -19.21
C ALA A 205 17.12 -11.04 -19.13
N GLU A 206 17.69 -10.48 -20.19
CA GLU A 206 19.02 -9.86 -20.20
C GLU A 206 19.12 -8.71 -19.19
N THR A 207 18.09 -7.87 -19.09
CA THR A 207 18.06 -6.76 -18.14
C THR A 207 18.07 -7.26 -16.69
N VAL A 208 17.28 -8.31 -16.40
CA VAL A 208 17.24 -8.96 -15.08
C VAL A 208 18.58 -9.64 -14.77
N ALA A 209 19.15 -10.37 -15.72
CA ALA A 209 20.43 -11.04 -15.55
C ALA A 209 21.59 -10.05 -15.35
N SER A 210 21.59 -8.95 -16.10
CA SER A 210 22.56 -7.86 -15.95
C SER A 210 22.46 -7.23 -14.56
N PHE A 211 21.25 -7.05 -14.03
CA PHE A 211 21.06 -6.57 -12.66
C PHE A 211 21.64 -7.55 -11.63
N LEU A 212 21.36 -8.85 -11.76
CA LEU A 212 21.86 -9.88 -10.83
C LEU A 212 23.39 -9.99 -10.84
N SER A 213 24.01 -9.96 -12.02
CA SER A 213 25.46 -10.07 -12.17
C SER A 213 26.21 -8.79 -11.81
N SER A 214 25.71 -7.61 -12.22
CA SER A 214 26.40 -6.33 -12.03
C SER A 214 26.51 -5.91 -10.55
N PHE A 215 25.64 -6.43 -9.70
CA PHE A 215 25.63 -6.15 -8.26
C PHE A 215 26.14 -7.35 -7.42
N ASP A 216 26.80 -8.32 -8.05
CA ASP A 216 27.40 -9.48 -7.38
C ASP A 216 26.39 -10.32 -6.56
N LEU A 217 25.11 -10.28 -6.94
CA LEU A 217 24.03 -11.02 -6.27
C LEU A 217 24.02 -12.48 -6.73
N ILE A 218 24.14 -12.67 -8.05
CA ILE A 218 24.40 -13.95 -8.70
C ILE A 218 25.38 -13.67 -9.84
N PRO A 219 26.70 -13.82 -9.59
CA PRO A 219 27.75 -13.39 -10.53
C PRO A 219 27.67 -14.10 -11.88
N GLU A 220 27.24 -15.36 -11.89
CA GLU A 220 27.08 -16.20 -13.07
C GLU A 220 25.75 -16.01 -13.81
N ALA A 221 24.93 -15.01 -13.45
CA ALA A 221 23.62 -14.80 -14.05
C ALA A 221 23.73 -14.34 -15.52
N ASP A 222 23.07 -15.09 -16.39
CA ASP A 222 22.80 -14.78 -17.79
C ASP A 222 21.29 -14.89 -18.09
N ALA A 223 20.85 -14.48 -19.29
CA ALA A 223 19.43 -14.48 -19.64
C ALA A 223 18.80 -15.89 -19.58
N ALA A 224 19.56 -16.93 -19.91
CA ALA A 224 19.10 -18.32 -19.90
C ALA A 224 18.91 -18.86 -18.47
N SER A 225 19.87 -18.61 -17.58
CA SER A 225 19.80 -18.98 -16.17
C SER A 225 18.73 -18.18 -15.43
N ALA A 226 18.59 -16.88 -15.69
CA ALA A 226 17.50 -16.07 -15.15
C ALA A 226 16.13 -16.63 -15.56
N SER A 227 15.95 -16.94 -16.84
CA SER A 227 14.71 -17.57 -17.34
C SER A 227 14.45 -18.93 -16.71
N LYS A 228 15.50 -19.75 -16.55
CA LYS A 228 15.41 -21.05 -15.88
C LYS A 228 14.94 -20.90 -14.44
N TRP A 229 15.56 -20.01 -13.65
CA TRP A 229 15.20 -19.82 -12.25
C TRP A 229 13.79 -19.25 -12.10
N HIS A 230 13.44 -18.25 -12.89
CA HIS A 230 12.11 -17.64 -12.88
C HIS A 230 11.00 -18.66 -13.21
N GLY A 231 11.27 -19.56 -14.15
CA GLY A 231 10.35 -20.64 -14.54
C GLY A 231 10.17 -21.75 -13.50
N LEU A 232 10.93 -21.75 -12.40
CA LEU A 232 10.73 -22.71 -11.29
C LEU A 232 9.53 -22.36 -10.41
N CYS A 233 8.99 -21.16 -10.55
CA CYS A 233 7.76 -20.75 -9.90
C CYS A 233 6.57 -21.52 -10.46
N GLN A 234 5.71 -22.03 -9.59
CA GLN A 234 4.45 -22.65 -10.00
C GLN A 234 3.27 -21.74 -9.72
N SER A 235 2.26 -21.84 -10.58
CA SER A 235 0.93 -21.29 -10.30
C SER A 235 0.27 -22.09 -9.19
N TYR A 236 -0.72 -21.50 -8.53
CA TYR A 236 -1.52 -22.22 -7.55
C TYR A 236 -2.26 -23.39 -8.19
N PRO A 237 -2.38 -24.53 -7.49
CA PRO A 237 -3.28 -25.59 -7.88
C PRO A 237 -4.72 -25.07 -7.91
N GLU A 238 -5.52 -25.55 -8.88
CA GLU A 238 -6.92 -25.14 -9.02
C GLU A 238 -7.78 -25.63 -7.83
N ASP A 239 -7.41 -26.76 -7.21
CA ASP A 239 -8.14 -27.37 -6.09
C ASP A 239 -7.25 -27.73 -4.89
N ALA A 240 -7.83 -27.62 -3.68
CA ALA A 240 -7.21 -27.89 -2.38
C ALA A 240 -6.65 -29.33 -2.25
N GLU A 241 -7.31 -30.32 -2.87
CA GLU A 241 -6.89 -31.73 -2.82
C GLU A 241 -5.56 -31.99 -3.54
N THR A 242 -5.17 -31.08 -4.43
CA THR A 242 -3.90 -31.14 -5.17
C THR A 242 -2.81 -30.27 -4.57
N ALA A 243 -3.10 -29.56 -3.46
CA ALA A 243 -2.11 -28.73 -2.80
C ALA A 243 -1.01 -29.60 -2.17
N PRO A 244 0.28 -29.26 -2.38
CA PRO A 244 1.37 -29.97 -1.73
C PRO A 244 1.22 -29.93 -0.20
N GLU A 245 1.61 -31.00 0.49
CA GLU A 245 1.64 -31.01 1.96
C GLU A 245 2.55 -29.89 2.50
N ARG A 246 3.62 -29.58 1.78
CA ARG A 246 4.62 -28.57 2.13
C ARG A 246 5.03 -27.78 0.89
N TYR A 247 4.96 -26.45 0.98
CA TYR A 247 5.31 -25.54 -0.10
C TYR A 247 5.62 -24.14 0.41
N TRP A 248 6.41 -23.38 -0.34
CA TRP A 248 6.67 -21.97 -0.09
C TRP A 248 5.69 -21.09 -0.87
N VAL A 249 5.26 -20.02 -0.24
CA VAL A 249 4.48 -18.95 -0.85
C VAL A 249 5.29 -17.67 -0.80
N PHE A 250 5.39 -16.98 -1.92
CA PHE A 250 6.23 -15.79 -2.03
C PHE A 250 5.60 -14.65 -2.84
N ASN A 251 5.83 -13.41 -2.40
CA ASN A 251 5.51 -12.20 -3.15
C ASN A 251 6.73 -11.26 -3.22
N PRO A 252 7.35 -11.06 -4.40
CA PRO A 252 8.56 -10.24 -4.54
C PRO A 252 8.34 -8.78 -4.19
N VAL A 253 7.25 -8.23 -4.71
CA VAL A 253 6.82 -6.86 -4.46
C VAL A 253 5.31 -6.91 -4.42
N ASP A 254 4.78 -6.80 -3.21
CA ASP A 254 3.35 -6.75 -2.90
C ASP A 254 2.50 -5.80 -3.78
N THR A 255 3.05 -4.66 -4.18
CA THR A 255 2.33 -3.63 -4.91
C THR A 255 3.28 -2.89 -5.85
N ALA A 256 3.35 -3.36 -7.10
CA ALA A 256 4.20 -2.76 -8.13
C ALA A 256 3.94 -1.25 -8.33
N ALA A 257 2.69 -0.81 -8.21
CA ALA A 257 2.36 0.61 -8.31
C ALA A 257 2.95 1.46 -7.17
N GLU A 258 2.96 0.94 -5.93
CA GLU A 258 3.55 1.64 -4.78
C GLU A 258 5.07 1.62 -4.84
N PHE A 259 5.64 0.51 -5.29
CA PHE A 259 7.07 0.40 -5.59
C PHE A 259 7.51 1.42 -6.65
N ARG A 260 6.79 1.53 -7.78
CA ARG A 260 7.05 2.57 -8.80
C ARG A 260 6.98 3.97 -8.20
N ASP A 261 6.06 4.22 -7.28
CA ASP A 261 5.91 5.52 -6.63
C ASP A 261 6.92 5.78 -5.50
N ALA A 262 7.83 4.85 -5.21
CA ALA A 262 8.74 4.87 -4.05
C ALA A 262 7.99 5.08 -2.72
N LYS A 263 6.81 4.45 -2.59
CA LYS A 263 6.00 4.42 -1.38
C LYS A 263 6.40 3.23 -0.50
N GLN A 264 5.61 2.93 0.54
CA GLN A 264 5.80 1.72 1.34
C GLN A 264 5.44 0.50 0.49
N PHE A 265 6.29 -0.52 0.53
CA PHE A 265 6.10 -1.82 -0.10
C PHE A 265 6.88 -2.85 0.73
N CYS A 266 6.56 -4.12 0.57
CA CYS A 266 7.22 -5.22 1.24
C CYS A 266 7.39 -6.43 0.31
N SER A 267 8.34 -7.27 0.69
CA SER A 267 8.50 -8.61 0.12
C SER A 267 8.15 -9.63 1.19
N THR A 268 7.43 -10.68 0.82
CA THR A 268 6.90 -11.66 1.77
C THR A 268 7.27 -13.06 1.36
N LEU A 269 7.84 -13.84 2.28
CA LEU A 269 8.13 -15.25 2.11
C LEU A 269 7.49 -16.04 3.26
N CYS A 270 6.76 -17.10 2.94
CA CYS A 270 6.05 -17.91 3.92
C CYS A 270 6.19 -19.40 3.57
N LEU A 271 6.54 -20.24 4.54
CA LEU A 271 6.43 -21.68 4.41
C LEU A 271 5.05 -22.11 4.86
N MET A 272 4.40 -22.92 4.03
CA MET A 272 3.12 -23.57 4.30
C MET A 272 3.38 -25.06 4.56
N LYS A 273 2.77 -25.61 5.61
CA LYS A 273 2.80 -27.05 5.92
C LYS A 273 1.42 -27.49 6.43
N GLY A 274 0.88 -28.57 5.88
CA GLY A 274 -0.45 -29.07 6.23
C GLY A 274 -1.57 -28.07 5.94
N GLY A 275 -1.37 -27.22 4.93
CA GLY A 275 -2.31 -26.15 4.61
C GLY A 275 -2.35 -25.03 5.65
N GLU A 276 -1.28 -24.77 6.39
CA GLU A 276 -1.19 -23.64 7.34
C GLU A 276 0.18 -22.95 7.25
N PRO A 277 0.26 -21.63 7.51
CA PRO A 277 1.53 -20.92 7.56
C PRO A 277 2.32 -21.31 8.82
N VAL A 278 3.57 -21.74 8.64
CA VAL A 278 4.44 -22.22 9.74
C VAL A 278 5.69 -21.38 9.97
N VAL A 279 6.25 -20.78 8.92
CA VAL A 279 7.37 -19.82 9.01
C VAL A 279 7.03 -18.64 8.11
N SER A 280 7.26 -17.42 8.59
CA SER A 280 7.06 -16.20 7.80
C SER A 280 8.22 -15.24 7.96
N VAL A 281 8.56 -14.57 6.86
CA VAL A 281 9.50 -13.45 6.83
C VAL A 281 8.93 -12.36 5.92
N VAL A 282 8.84 -11.14 6.43
CA VAL A 282 8.35 -9.95 5.73
C VAL A 282 9.45 -8.88 5.75
N GLY A 283 9.97 -8.56 4.58
CA GLY A 283 10.99 -7.56 4.39
C GLY A 283 10.42 -6.18 4.07
N CYS A 284 10.80 -5.16 4.83
CA CYS A 284 10.25 -3.81 4.73
C CYS A 284 11.36 -2.75 4.50
N PRO A 285 11.83 -2.55 3.26
CA PRO A 285 12.99 -1.69 2.96
C PRO A 285 12.76 -0.18 3.23
N MET A 286 11.50 0.24 3.26
CA MET A 286 11.09 1.63 3.47
C MET A 286 10.53 1.90 4.87
N LEU A 287 10.33 0.85 5.67
CA LEU A 287 9.85 0.97 7.04
C LEU A 287 11.03 1.10 8.01
N SER A 288 11.04 2.20 8.75
CA SER A 288 12.01 2.38 9.84
C SER A 288 11.85 1.28 10.88
N PHE A 289 12.98 0.68 11.30
CA PHE A 289 13.06 -0.40 12.28
C PHE A 289 12.23 -0.13 13.52
N ASP A 290 12.40 1.06 14.09
CA ASP A 290 11.54 1.55 15.15
C ASP A 290 10.71 2.76 14.70
N HIS A 291 9.62 3.01 15.42
CA HIS A 291 8.75 4.14 15.15
C HIS A 291 9.48 5.46 15.45
N PRO A 292 9.56 6.39 14.49
CA PRO A 292 10.42 7.59 14.57
C PRO A 292 10.03 8.55 15.71
N SER A 293 8.82 8.43 16.23
CA SER A 293 8.32 9.27 17.33
C SER A 293 8.42 8.61 18.71
N ARG A 294 9.02 7.41 18.83
CA ARG A 294 9.16 6.74 20.13
C ARG A 294 10.02 7.60 21.08
N THR A 295 9.67 7.60 22.36
CA THR A 295 10.36 8.38 23.39
C THR A 295 11.79 7.89 23.69
N THR A 296 12.11 6.64 23.37
CA THR A 296 13.44 6.04 23.55
C THR A 296 14.20 6.00 22.23
N SER A 297 15.52 6.22 22.28
CA SER A 297 16.38 6.09 21.09
C SER A 297 16.53 4.62 20.70
N HIS A 298 16.27 4.30 19.43
CA HIS A 298 16.43 2.96 18.86
C HIS A 298 17.30 3.00 17.59
N PRO A 299 17.82 1.84 17.16
CA PRO A 299 18.59 1.75 15.92
C PRO A 299 17.79 2.27 14.72
N SER A 300 18.40 3.15 13.93
CA SER A 300 17.90 3.55 12.63
C SER A 300 18.27 2.49 11.59
N GLY A 301 17.28 1.93 10.91
CA GLY A 301 17.47 0.93 9.85
C GLY A 301 16.14 0.57 9.21
N SER A 302 16.18 -0.38 8.27
CA SER A 302 15.01 -1.04 7.71
C SER A 302 14.61 -2.22 8.60
N SER A 303 13.36 -2.69 8.44
CA SER A 303 12.80 -3.75 9.28
C SER A 303 12.65 -5.04 8.49
N ILE A 304 13.01 -6.16 9.12
CA ILE A 304 12.49 -7.48 8.75
C ILE A 304 11.59 -7.94 9.90
N PHE A 305 10.39 -8.41 9.60
CA PHE A 305 9.51 -9.08 10.54
C PHE A 305 9.52 -10.57 10.25
N TYR A 306 9.52 -11.40 11.27
CA TYR A 306 9.47 -12.84 11.08
C TYR A 306 8.77 -13.53 12.25
N ALA A 307 8.21 -14.70 11.98
CA ALA A 307 7.54 -15.49 12.98
C ALA A 307 7.61 -16.98 12.64
N VAL A 308 7.62 -17.81 13.68
CA VAL A 308 7.51 -19.27 13.57
C VAL A 308 6.31 -19.69 14.40
N LYS A 309 5.43 -20.51 13.80
CA LYS A 309 4.18 -20.92 14.41
C LYS A 309 4.41 -21.53 15.80
N GLY A 310 3.70 -21.00 16.80
CA GLY A 310 3.78 -21.41 18.21
C GLY A 310 5.01 -20.94 18.98
N GLN A 311 5.91 -20.17 18.36
CA GLN A 311 7.16 -19.72 19.01
C GLN A 311 7.23 -18.20 19.20
N GLY A 312 6.35 -17.44 18.54
CA GLY A 312 6.29 -15.98 18.64
C GLY A 312 6.70 -15.26 17.36
N ALA A 313 6.68 -13.92 17.44
CA ALA A 313 7.05 -13.02 16.36
C ALA A 313 8.16 -12.07 16.80
N TRP A 314 9.01 -11.67 15.85
CA TRP A 314 10.15 -10.80 16.08
C TRP A 314 10.34 -9.79 14.95
N THR A 315 11.10 -8.75 15.24
CA THR A 315 11.64 -7.83 14.25
C THR A 315 13.15 -7.74 14.34
N GLN A 316 13.82 -7.66 13.19
CA GLN A 316 15.27 -7.55 13.06
C GLN A 316 15.64 -6.29 12.25
N CYS A 317 16.65 -5.58 12.75
CA CYS A 317 17.15 -4.35 12.12
C CYS A 317 18.17 -4.69 11.03
N VAL A 318 17.94 -4.13 9.84
CA VAL A 318 18.92 -4.10 8.75
C VAL A 318 19.37 -2.66 8.57
N ILE A 319 20.65 -2.36 8.80
CA ILE A 319 21.19 -1.06 8.43
C ILE A 319 21.31 -1.03 6.91
N MET A 320 20.81 0.04 6.31
CA MET A 320 21.02 0.34 4.91
C MET A 320 21.65 1.72 4.86
N GLU A 321 22.91 1.81 4.44
CA GLU A 321 23.63 3.07 4.48
C GLU A 321 23.05 4.03 3.46
N ARG A 322 22.65 5.20 3.95
CA ARG A 322 22.07 6.26 3.14
C ARG A 322 22.82 7.57 3.39
N LYS A 323 23.18 8.27 2.33
CA LYS A 323 23.68 9.66 2.38
C LYS A 323 22.62 10.54 1.75
N THR A 324 22.19 11.58 2.46
CA THR A 324 21.10 12.49 2.01
C THR A 324 19.83 11.77 1.53
N GLY A 325 19.55 10.57 2.07
CA GLY A 325 18.41 9.73 1.69
C GLY A 325 18.65 8.78 0.51
N ILE A 326 19.79 8.91 -0.20
CA ILE A 326 20.19 8.04 -1.31
C ILE A 326 20.89 6.80 -0.73
N TYR A 327 20.45 5.62 -1.16
CA TYR A 327 21.06 4.34 -0.77
C TYR A 327 22.44 4.16 -1.41
N LEU A 328 23.45 3.78 -0.63
CA LEU A 328 24.85 3.67 -1.07
C LEU A 328 25.30 2.25 -1.42
N GLY A 329 24.38 1.28 -1.42
CA GLY A 329 24.72 -0.12 -1.71
C GLY A 329 25.32 -0.90 -0.54
N ARG A 330 25.51 -0.27 0.62
CA ARG A 330 26.04 -0.94 1.82
C ARG A 330 24.92 -1.26 2.79
N TYR A 331 24.89 -2.50 3.27
CA TYR A 331 23.85 -3.00 4.17
C TYR A 331 24.43 -4.02 5.15
N GLY A 332 23.64 -4.38 6.16
CA GLY A 332 24.01 -5.41 7.11
C GLY A 332 23.11 -5.49 8.34
N LEU A 333 23.17 -6.62 9.04
CA LEU A 333 22.38 -6.88 10.23
C LEU A 333 22.98 -6.18 11.46
N LYS A 334 22.12 -5.56 12.28
CA LYS A 334 22.54 -4.88 13.51
C LYS A 334 21.73 -5.32 14.72
N GLY A 335 22.40 -5.45 15.86
CA GLY A 335 21.74 -5.67 17.15
C GLY A 335 21.30 -7.13 17.32
N LYS A 336 20.29 -7.33 18.17
CA LYS A 336 19.58 -8.61 18.33
C LYS A 336 18.14 -8.39 17.90
N SER A 337 17.46 -9.47 17.52
CA SER A 337 16.04 -9.41 17.21
C SER A 337 15.24 -8.98 18.44
N LEU A 338 14.20 -8.17 18.21
CA LEU A 338 13.28 -7.74 19.25
C LEU A 338 11.99 -8.56 19.15
N LYS A 339 11.56 -9.15 20.26
CA LYS A 339 10.29 -9.87 20.33
C LYS A 339 9.13 -8.88 20.22
N LEU A 340 8.12 -9.23 19.43
CA LEU A 340 6.92 -8.44 19.21
C LEU A 340 5.82 -8.90 20.16
N ASP A 341 5.01 -7.94 20.60
CA ASP A 341 3.84 -8.14 21.44
C ASP A 341 2.83 -7.08 21.06
N VAL A 342 1.71 -7.49 20.49
CA VAL A 342 0.65 -6.60 19.99
C VAL A 342 0.13 -5.64 21.06
N SER A 343 0.19 -6.05 22.33
CA SER A 343 -0.29 -5.26 23.46
C SER A 343 0.69 -4.20 23.95
N GLN A 344 1.95 -4.27 23.51
CA GLN A 344 2.97 -3.27 23.83
C GLN A 344 2.90 -2.10 22.86
N LYS A 345 1.94 -1.20 23.12
CA LYS A 345 1.76 0.00 22.28
C LYS A 345 2.95 0.94 22.38
N ILE A 346 3.29 1.54 21.23
CA ILE A 346 4.37 2.53 21.15
C ILE A 346 3.93 3.81 21.85
N LYS A 347 4.67 4.21 22.88
CA LYS A 347 4.55 5.54 23.51
C LYS A 347 5.31 6.57 22.66
N ARG A 348 4.63 7.59 22.14
CA ARG A 348 5.28 8.64 21.34
C ARG A 348 5.37 9.94 22.11
N GLY A 349 6.42 10.72 21.85
CA GLY A 349 6.69 11.95 22.61
C GLY A 349 5.63 13.05 22.46
N ASN A 350 4.88 13.05 21.35
CA ASN A 350 3.82 14.03 21.07
C ASN A 350 2.41 13.49 21.29
N ASP A 351 2.26 12.25 21.77
CA ASP A 351 0.94 11.69 22.03
C ASP A 351 0.24 12.44 23.17
N GLY A 352 0.95 13.17 24.03
CA GLY A 352 0.36 13.87 25.17
C GLY A 352 -0.79 14.86 24.88
N LEU A 353 -0.84 15.49 23.70
CA LEU A 353 -1.99 16.35 23.35
C LEU A 353 -3.19 15.55 22.81
N TYR A 354 -2.93 14.43 22.13
CA TYR A 354 -3.96 13.56 21.54
C TYR A 354 -4.50 12.55 22.56
N ASP A 355 -3.64 11.97 23.41
CA ASP A 355 -4.00 11.15 24.57
C ASP A 355 -4.79 11.96 25.61
N MET A 356 -4.54 13.27 25.74
CA MET A 356 -5.37 14.16 26.58
C MET A 356 -6.73 14.47 25.96
N LEU A 357 -6.89 14.39 24.63
CA LEU A 357 -8.13 14.69 23.92
C LEU A 357 -8.92 13.44 23.50
N GLY A 358 -8.38 12.23 23.67
CA GLY A 358 -9.10 11.00 23.31
C GLY A 358 -8.36 9.71 23.63
N THR A 359 -8.57 9.17 24.83
CA THR A 359 -8.18 7.80 25.21
C THR A 359 -8.97 6.69 24.47
N GLU A 360 -9.95 7.09 23.66
CA GLU A 360 -10.91 6.20 22.97
C GLU A 360 -10.71 6.11 21.45
N GLN A 361 -9.76 6.87 20.87
CA GLN A 361 -9.52 6.80 19.42
C GLN A 361 -8.78 5.52 19.04
N LEU A 362 -9.34 4.78 18.09
CA LEU A 362 -8.71 3.59 17.52
C LEU A 362 -7.78 3.97 16.37
N ARG A 363 -6.62 3.31 16.32
CA ARG A 363 -5.69 3.36 15.18
C ARG A 363 -5.87 2.11 14.32
N ILE A 364 -6.18 2.34 13.05
CA ILE A 364 -6.65 1.30 12.14
C ILE A 364 -5.79 1.32 10.87
N ALA A 365 -5.16 0.19 10.55
CA ALA A 365 -4.50 0.00 9.27
C ALA A 365 -5.42 -0.68 8.25
N GLN A 366 -5.52 -0.11 7.06
CA GLN A 366 -6.36 -0.61 5.97
C GLN A 366 -5.72 -0.37 4.61
N HIS A 367 -6.19 -1.08 3.58
CA HIS A 367 -5.85 -0.83 2.18
C HIS A 367 -6.04 0.64 1.78
N ALA A 368 -5.14 1.13 0.94
CA ALA A 368 -5.28 2.40 0.26
C ALA A 368 -6.10 2.24 -1.04
N ARG A 369 -6.48 3.34 -1.67
CA ARG A 369 -7.16 3.35 -2.99
C ARG A 369 -8.47 2.52 -3.04
N MET A 370 -9.21 2.50 -1.94
CA MET A 370 -10.52 1.86 -1.88
C MET A 370 -11.63 2.77 -2.43
N ARG A 371 -12.76 2.16 -2.81
CA ARG A 371 -13.98 2.90 -3.12
C ARG A 371 -14.54 3.61 -1.88
N GLN A 372 -15.28 4.69 -2.09
CA GLN A 372 -15.85 5.49 -1.00
C GLN A 372 -16.78 4.69 -0.10
N ASP A 373 -17.57 3.76 -0.64
CA ASP A 373 -18.47 2.89 0.14
C ASP A 373 -17.70 2.02 1.13
N ILE A 374 -16.58 1.43 0.72
CA ILE A 374 -15.70 0.61 1.58
C ILE A 374 -15.16 1.45 2.74
N PHE A 375 -14.72 2.69 2.46
CA PHE A 375 -14.24 3.58 3.51
C PHE A 375 -15.34 3.96 4.50
N LEU A 376 -16.56 4.25 4.01
CA LEU A 376 -17.71 4.55 4.87
C LEU A 376 -18.12 3.37 5.74
N ASP A 377 -17.99 2.13 5.25
CA ASP A 377 -18.21 0.93 6.05
C ASP A 377 -17.15 0.81 7.16
N SER A 378 -15.90 1.11 6.83
CA SER A 378 -14.76 1.10 7.77
C SER A 378 -14.93 2.15 8.88
N GLU A 379 -15.37 3.36 8.52
CA GLU A 379 -15.72 4.41 9.47
C GLU A 379 -16.89 3.99 10.37
N ARG A 380 -17.90 3.31 9.80
CA ARG A 380 -19.05 2.81 10.55
C ARG A 380 -18.65 1.77 11.59
N ILE A 381 -17.81 0.81 11.20
CA ILE A 381 -17.26 -0.19 12.14
C ILE A 381 -16.51 0.52 13.27
N ALA A 382 -15.66 1.49 12.95
CA ALA A 382 -14.88 2.21 13.96
C ALA A 382 -15.76 2.99 14.96
N LYS A 383 -16.84 3.62 14.49
CA LYS A 383 -17.84 4.28 15.34
C LYS A 383 -18.58 3.30 16.26
N LEU A 384 -18.97 2.13 15.73
CA LEU A 384 -19.60 1.08 16.52
C LEU A 384 -18.67 0.52 17.62
N LEU A 385 -17.36 0.57 17.39
CA LEU A 385 -16.34 0.22 18.38
C LEU A 385 -16.05 1.35 19.39
N GLY A 386 -16.78 2.46 19.33
CA GLY A 386 -16.64 3.59 20.25
C GLY A 386 -15.65 4.66 19.81
N SER A 387 -15.09 4.58 18.61
CA SER A 387 -14.13 5.56 18.10
C SER A 387 -14.77 6.52 17.10
N GLU A 388 -15.32 7.63 17.60
CA GLU A 388 -15.97 8.67 16.78
C GLU A 388 -15.03 9.25 15.69
N PHE A 389 -13.75 9.42 16.04
CA PHE A 389 -12.71 9.94 15.17
C PHE A 389 -11.54 8.95 15.09
N ALA A 390 -11.77 7.81 14.45
CA ALA A 390 -10.72 6.82 14.24
C ALA A 390 -9.60 7.33 13.34
N LYS A 391 -8.37 6.92 13.66
CA LYS A 391 -7.19 7.26 12.87
C LYS A 391 -6.90 6.13 11.89
N PHE A 392 -7.06 6.41 10.61
CA PHE A 392 -6.73 5.48 9.55
C PHE A 392 -5.31 5.68 9.03
N HIS A 393 -4.55 4.60 8.95
CA HIS A 393 -3.31 4.55 8.18
C HIS A 393 -3.48 3.63 6.98
N PHE A 394 -3.14 4.13 5.79
CA PHE A 394 -3.42 3.44 4.54
C PHE A 394 -2.18 2.76 3.97
N VAL A 395 -2.22 1.44 3.84
CA VAL A 395 -1.17 0.62 3.20
C VAL A 395 -1.79 -0.61 2.53
N ASN A 396 -1.35 -0.91 1.31
CA ASN A 396 -1.95 -1.97 0.48
C ASN A 396 -1.39 -3.37 0.69
N ASN A 397 -0.61 -3.61 1.73
CA ASN A 397 0.24 -4.80 1.80
C ASN A 397 0.25 -5.52 3.16
N ALA A 398 1.12 -6.52 3.31
CA ALA A 398 1.31 -7.26 4.55
C ALA A 398 1.84 -6.39 5.71
N LEU A 399 2.33 -5.17 5.43
CA LEU A 399 2.87 -4.25 6.44
C LEU A 399 1.82 -3.86 7.49
N LYS A 400 0.54 -3.82 7.13
CA LYS A 400 -0.55 -3.51 8.07
C LYS A 400 -0.56 -4.44 9.28
N PHE A 401 -0.30 -5.73 9.05
CA PHE A 401 -0.20 -6.72 10.12
C PHE A 401 1.11 -6.58 10.92
N CYS A 402 2.20 -6.18 10.26
CA CYS A 402 3.48 -5.92 10.91
C CYS A 402 3.41 -4.68 11.83
N TRP A 403 2.69 -3.63 11.42
CA TRP A 403 2.42 -2.46 12.25
C TRP A 403 1.58 -2.80 13.48
N LEU A 404 0.54 -3.62 13.29
CA LEU A 404 -0.23 -4.15 14.43
C LEU A 404 0.67 -4.93 15.39
N ALA A 405 1.47 -5.88 14.88
CA ALA A 405 2.37 -6.70 15.69
C ALA A 405 3.42 -5.86 16.45
N ARG A 406 3.86 -4.74 15.87
CA ARG A 406 4.78 -3.78 16.50
C ARG A 406 4.11 -2.85 17.52
N GLY A 407 2.78 -2.85 17.61
CA GLY A 407 2.01 -1.98 18.50
C GLY A 407 1.80 -0.56 17.96
N ASP A 408 1.94 -0.36 16.65
CA ASP A 408 1.62 0.92 15.97
C ASP A 408 0.10 1.14 15.83
N GLU A 409 -0.64 0.05 15.64
CA GLU A 409 -2.08 0.01 15.39
C GLU A 409 -2.81 -0.79 16.45
N ASP A 410 -4.13 -0.62 16.50
CA ASP A 410 -5.04 -1.39 17.36
C ASP A 410 -5.84 -2.43 16.55
N VAL A 411 -6.11 -2.13 15.27
CA VAL A 411 -6.77 -3.02 14.32
C VAL A 411 -6.07 -2.94 12.96
N ALA A 412 -5.93 -4.07 12.27
CA ALA A 412 -5.54 -4.14 10.87
C ALA A 412 -6.54 -5.00 10.11
N TRP A 413 -7.10 -4.51 8.99
CA TRP A 413 -8.08 -5.28 8.22
C TRP A 413 -7.90 -5.16 6.71
N THR A 414 -8.45 -6.17 6.02
CA THR A 414 -8.59 -6.25 4.58
C THR A 414 -10.07 -6.29 4.23
N ILE A 415 -10.58 -5.14 3.80
CA ILE A 415 -11.94 -4.99 3.23
C ILE A 415 -11.74 -4.57 1.77
N THR A 416 -11.88 -5.52 0.86
CA THR A 416 -11.62 -5.35 -0.59
C THR A 416 -12.87 -4.99 -1.38
N GLN A 417 -14.02 -5.50 -0.93
CA GLN A 417 -15.34 -5.16 -1.44
C GLN A 417 -16.16 -4.46 -0.36
N GLY A 418 -17.24 -3.77 -0.74
CA GLY A 418 -18.17 -3.22 0.24
C GLY A 418 -18.75 -4.34 1.09
N LEU A 419 -19.15 -4.06 2.34
CA LEU A 419 -19.62 -5.13 3.24
C LEU A 419 -20.88 -5.84 2.70
N TYR A 420 -21.63 -5.24 1.79
CA TYR A 420 -22.75 -5.92 1.12
C TYR A 420 -22.32 -7.08 0.22
N ASP A 421 -21.05 -7.12 -0.20
CA ASP A 421 -20.50 -8.16 -1.08
C ASP A 421 -19.77 -9.22 -0.24
N LYS A 422 -20.04 -10.48 -0.56
CA LYS A 422 -19.51 -11.67 0.14
C LYS A 422 -18.54 -12.46 -0.73
N SER A 423 -18.20 -11.96 -1.92
CA SER A 423 -17.20 -12.56 -2.80
C SER A 423 -15.81 -12.51 -2.18
N ALA A 424 -15.07 -13.60 -2.35
CA ALA A 424 -13.70 -13.69 -1.89
C ALA A 424 -12.73 -13.11 -2.93
N SER A 425 -11.84 -12.23 -2.48
CA SER A 425 -10.87 -11.56 -3.36
C SER A 425 -9.47 -11.45 -2.76
N ILE A 426 -9.20 -12.16 -1.67
CA ILE A 426 -7.93 -12.05 -0.93
C ILE A 426 -6.99 -13.15 -1.36
N LYS A 427 -5.78 -12.77 -1.77
CA LYS A 427 -4.73 -13.71 -2.17
C LYS A 427 -3.92 -14.19 -0.97
N VAL A 428 -3.56 -15.46 -0.99
CA VAL A 428 -2.71 -16.10 0.03
C VAL A 428 -1.30 -15.49 0.05
N THR A 429 -0.71 -15.27 -1.14
CA THR A 429 0.62 -14.65 -1.33
C THR A 429 0.81 -13.31 -0.60
N GLU A 430 -0.24 -12.49 -0.57
CA GLU A 430 -0.20 -11.14 -0.02
C GLU A 430 -0.43 -11.10 1.50
N HIS A 431 -0.99 -12.17 2.09
CA HIS A 431 -1.51 -12.14 3.46
C HIS A 431 -0.88 -13.17 4.39
N ALA A 432 -0.49 -14.36 3.92
CA ALA A 432 -0.02 -15.46 4.77
C ALA A 432 1.12 -15.05 5.72
N ALA A 433 2.17 -14.42 5.18
CA ALA A 433 3.32 -14.02 5.98
C ALA A 433 2.96 -12.95 7.03
N GLY A 434 2.23 -11.91 6.64
CA GLY A 434 1.84 -10.82 7.55
C GLY A 434 0.88 -11.29 8.64
N VAL A 435 -0.10 -12.13 8.29
CA VAL A 435 -1.06 -12.68 9.24
C VAL A 435 -0.36 -13.58 10.27
N LEU A 436 0.58 -14.44 9.85
CA LEU A 436 1.35 -15.26 10.80
C LEU A 436 2.14 -14.39 11.79
N VAL A 437 2.80 -13.31 11.32
CA VAL A 437 3.47 -12.34 12.19
C VAL A 437 2.51 -11.72 13.21
N ALA A 438 1.30 -11.34 12.80
CA ALA A 438 0.31 -10.80 13.72
C ALA A 438 -0.17 -11.84 14.74
N MET A 439 -0.53 -13.06 14.31
CA MET A 439 -0.97 -14.14 15.19
C MET A 439 0.08 -14.44 16.27
N GLU A 440 1.33 -14.60 15.87
CA GLU A 440 2.43 -14.94 16.76
C GLU A 440 2.89 -13.77 17.66
N SER A 441 2.47 -12.53 17.35
CA SER A 441 2.61 -11.38 18.26
C SER A 441 1.53 -11.32 19.35
N GLY A 442 0.56 -12.26 19.32
CA GLY A 442 -0.58 -12.31 20.25
C GLY A 442 -1.84 -11.61 19.74
N ALA A 443 -1.89 -11.21 18.47
CA ALA A 443 -3.10 -10.62 17.89
C ALA A 443 -4.19 -11.68 17.68
N ALA A 444 -5.45 -11.29 17.86
CA ALA A 444 -6.58 -12.12 17.49
C ALA A 444 -6.92 -11.91 16.01
N VAL A 445 -6.99 -13.00 15.25
CA VAL A 445 -7.26 -12.99 13.80
C VAL A 445 -8.55 -13.75 13.48
N ALA A 446 -9.28 -13.27 12.48
CA ALA A 446 -10.41 -13.93 11.86
C ALA A 446 -10.75 -13.28 10.51
N ASP A 447 -11.65 -13.91 9.75
CA ASP A 447 -12.36 -13.22 8.68
C ASP A 447 -13.42 -12.25 9.22
N LEU A 448 -14.05 -11.46 8.35
CA LEU A 448 -15.04 -10.46 8.75
C LEU A 448 -16.31 -11.07 9.36
N ASP A 449 -16.57 -12.36 9.12
CA ASP A 449 -17.70 -13.09 9.69
C ASP A 449 -17.33 -13.81 11.01
N GLY A 450 -16.09 -13.68 11.46
CA GLY A 450 -15.58 -14.24 12.71
C GLY A 450 -15.04 -15.67 12.62
N LYS A 451 -14.97 -16.25 11.43
CA LYS A 451 -14.41 -17.59 11.20
C LYS A 451 -12.88 -17.53 11.19
N ASP A 452 -12.28 -18.66 11.50
CA ASP A 452 -10.83 -18.82 11.35
C ASP A 452 -10.44 -18.88 9.87
N ILE A 453 -9.17 -18.57 9.58
CA ILE A 453 -8.70 -18.45 8.20
C ILE A 453 -8.44 -19.85 7.63
N ASP A 454 -9.08 -20.17 6.52
CA ASP A 454 -8.89 -21.42 5.80
C ASP A 454 -7.88 -21.22 4.67
N TRP A 455 -6.63 -21.56 4.94
CA TRP A 455 -5.54 -21.48 3.95
C TRP A 455 -5.52 -22.61 2.93
N SER A 456 -6.43 -23.60 3.03
CA SER A 456 -6.51 -24.72 2.07
C SER A 456 -7.10 -24.33 0.71
N CYS A 457 -7.56 -23.10 0.55
CA CYS A 457 -8.38 -22.66 -0.60
C CYS A 457 -7.59 -22.38 -1.91
N GLY A 458 -6.30 -22.73 -1.99
CA GLY A 458 -5.47 -22.45 -3.17
C GLY A 458 -5.06 -20.98 -3.25
N ARG A 459 -5.23 -20.35 -4.42
CA ARG A 459 -4.76 -18.97 -4.70
C ARG A 459 -5.46 -17.90 -3.86
N LEU A 460 -6.77 -18.02 -3.78
CA LEU A 460 -7.65 -17.07 -3.11
C LEU A 460 -8.21 -17.72 -1.85
N LEU A 461 -8.38 -16.94 -0.79
CA LEU A 461 -9.08 -17.37 0.42
C LEU A 461 -10.60 -17.44 0.16
N SER A 462 -11.03 -18.35 -0.71
CA SER A 462 -12.38 -18.43 -1.27
C SER A 462 -13.48 -18.65 -0.22
N LYS A 463 -13.12 -19.25 0.92
CA LYS A 463 -14.03 -19.53 2.04
C LYS A 463 -14.04 -18.45 3.13
N ASN A 464 -13.23 -17.39 3.01
CA ASN A 464 -13.16 -16.30 3.96
C ASN A 464 -13.55 -14.97 3.32
N ARG A 465 -14.46 -14.25 3.98
CA ARG A 465 -14.88 -12.91 3.57
C ARG A 465 -14.02 -11.88 4.29
N GLY A 466 -13.14 -11.20 3.56
CA GLY A 466 -12.24 -10.22 4.17
C GLY A 466 -11.28 -10.84 5.19
N LEU A 467 -10.49 -10.01 5.86
CA LEU A 467 -9.64 -10.42 6.99
C LEU A 467 -9.55 -9.30 8.02
N PHE A 468 -9.41 -9.64 9.29
CA PHE A 468 -8.97 -8.70 10.31
C PHE A 468 -8.00 -9.34 11.31
N ALA A 469 -7.17 -8.50 11.89
CA ALA A 469 -6.34 -8.77 13.04
C ALA A 469 -6.51 -7.64 14.05
N THR A 470 -6.53 -7.95 15.34
CA THR A 470 -6.72 -6.94 16.38
C THR A 470 -5.94 -7.24 17.64
N ASP A 471 -5.59 -6.20 18.40
CA ASP A 471 -5.13 -6.35 19.78
C ASP A 471 -6.31 -6.73 20.70
N PRO A 472 -6.40 -7.99 21.16
CA PRO A 472 -7.53 -8.43 21.94
C PRO A 472 -7.66 -7.72 23.30
N LYS A 473 -6.60 -7.08 23.81
CA LYS A 473 -6.66 -6.30 25.06
C LYS A 473 -7.29 -4.93 24.86
N LYS A 474 -7.22 -4.36 23.65
CA LYS A 474 -7.80 -3.05 23.32
C LYS A 474 -9.16 -3.20 22.64
N VAL A 475 -9.26 -4.09 21.65
CA VAL A 475 -10.50 -4.39 20.92
C VAL A 475 -10.70 -5.91 20.92
N PRO A 476 -11.61 -6.44 21.74
CA PRO A 476 -11.88 -7.87 21.77
C PRO A 476 -12.39 -8.39 20.42
N LYS A 477 -11.93 -9.58 19.99
CA LYS A 477 -12.34 -10.24 18.72
C LYS A 477 -13.86 -10.24 18.56
N GLN A 478 -14.61 -10.60 19.60
CA GLN A 478 -16.08 -10.63 19.55
C GLN A 478 -16.72 -9.26 19.36
N GLY A 479 -16.14 -8.20 19.94
CA GLY A 479 -16.63 -6.84 19.77
C GLY A 479 -16.50 -6.37 18.32
N LEU A 480 -15.36 -6.69 17.69
CA LEU A 480 -15.12 -6.40 16.28
C LEU A 480 -16.07 -7.17 15.36
N ILE A 481 -16.31 -8.47 15.61
CA ILE A 481 -17.27 -9.28 14.85
C ILE A 481 -18.68 -8.68 14.93
N ASN A 482 -19.13 -8.28 16.12
CA ASN A 482 -20.44 -7.67 16.30
C ASN A 482 -20.55 -6.34 15.54
N ALA A 483 -19.53 -5.48 15.63
CA ALA A 483 -19.50 -4.21 14.92
C ALA A 483 -19.51 -4.39 13.39
N VAL A 484 -18.79 -5.40 12.87
CA VAL A 484 -18.79 -5.73 11.43
C VAL A 484 -20.16 -6.23 10.98
N LYS A 485 -20.82 -7.06 11.80
CA LYS A 485 -22.17 -7.55 11.52
C LYS A 485 -23.17 -6.39 11.42
N ASP A 486 -23.24 -5.53 12.44
CA ASP A 486 -24.14 -4.38 12.45
C ASP A 486 -23.84 -3.40 11.30
N ALA A 487 -22.56 -3.23 10.96
CA ALA A 487 -22.16 -2.42 9.81
C ALA A 487 -22.54 -3.04 8.47
N THR A 488 -22.53 -4.37 8.38
CA THR A 488 -22.93 -5.14 7.18
C THR A 488 -24.43 -4.98 6.92
N ASP A 489 -25.28 -5.14 7.94
CA ASP A 489 -26.73 -4.96 7.81
C ASP A 489 -27.07 -3.55 7.28
N LYS A 490 -26.39 -2.52 7.80
CA LYS A 490 -26.53 -1.14 7.31
C LYS A 490 -26.02 -0.98 5.87
N SER A 491 -24.92 -1.64 5.53
CA SER A 491 -24.32 -1.57 4.19
C SER A 491 -25.23 -2.19 3.13
N GLU A 492 -25.87 -3.33 3.42
CA GLU A 492 -26.82 -4.00 2.53
C GLU A 492 -28.00 -3.07 2.20
N VAL A 493 -28.64 -2.47 3.20
CA VAL A 493 -29.74 -1.50 2.99
C VAL A 493 -29.29 -0.30 2.15
N LEU A 494 -28.13 0.28 2.47
CA LEU A 494 -27.60 1.42 1.70
C LEU A 494 -27.22 1.04 0.26
N TYR A 495 -26.87 -0.22 0.01
CA TYR A 495 -26.58 -0.71 -1.33
C TYR A 495 -27.87 -0.85 -2.15
N GLU A 496 -28.93 -1.41 -1.58
CA GLU A 496 -30.25 -1.50 -2.20
C GLU A 496 -30.78 -0.11 -2.59
N ASP A 497 -30.72 0.86 -1.68
CA ASP A 497 -31.10 2.27 -1.96
C ASP A 497 -30.30 2.88 -3.12
N ARG A 498 -29.02 2.51 -3.27
CA ARG A 498 -28.18 2.96 -4.39
C ARG A 498 -28.60 2.29 -5.69
N CYS A 499 -28.93 1.01 -5.66
CA CYS A 499 -29.40 0.27 -6.82
C CYS A 499 -30.72 0.83 -7.35
N GLU A 500 -31.68 1.13 -6.47
CA GLU A 500 -32.95 1.75 -6.86
C GLU A 500 -32.74 3.15 -7.48
N LYS A 501 -31.92 4.01 -6.86
CA LYS A 501 -31.57 5.31 -7.44
C LYS A 501 -30.86 5.20 -8.79
N ARG A 502 -30.06 4.14 -9.01
CA ARG A 502 -29.43 3.88 -10.31
C ARG A 502 -30.47 3.51 -11.36
N LYS A 503 -31.46 2.66 -11.02
CA LYS A 503 -32.57 2.31 -11.92
C LYS A 503 -33.39 3.55 -12.28
N GLU A 504 -33.72 4.41 -11.32
CA GLU A 504 -34.42 5.68 -11.57
C GLU A 504 -33.65 6.59 -12.53
N LYS A 505 -32.34 6.75 -12.32
CA LYS A 505 -31.47 7.54 -13.21
C LYS A 505 -31.34 6.92 -14.60
N ALA A 506 -31.20 5.60 -14.68
CA ALA A 506 -31.17 4.88 -15.95
C ALA A 506 -32.48 5.07 -16.73
N ALA A 507 -33.64 5.01 -16.05
CA ALA A 507 -34.94 5.29 -16.66
C ALA A 507 -35.07 6.75 -17.14
N MET A 508 -34.53 7.72 -16.41
CA MET A 508 -34.48 9.12 -16.84
C MET A 508 -33.56 9.30 -18.07
N LEU A 509 -32.36 8.71 -18.04
CA LEU A 509 -31.41 8.76 -19.16
C LEU A 509 -31.99 8.09 -20.41
N ARG A 510 -32.69 6.96 -20.28
CA ARG A 510 -33.40 6.31 -21.38
C ARG A 510 -34.39 7.27 -22.05
N LYS A 511 -35.22 7.98 -21.26
CA LYS A 511 -36.14 8.98 -21.79
C LYS A 511 -35.42 10.13 -22.53
N ILE A 512 -34.23 10.53 -22.06
CA ILE A 512 -33.43 11.56 -22.75
C ILE A 512 -32.96 11.02 -24.11
N PHE A 513 -32.41 9.81 -24.15
CA PHE A 513 -31.96 9.19 -25.41
C PHE A 513 -33.11 8.96 -26.41
N GLU A 514 -34.28 8.54 -25.94
CA GLU A 514 -35.46 8.37 -26.78
C GLU A 514 -35.94 9.69 -27.41
N ASN A 515 -35.85 10.79 -26.66
CA ASN A 515 -36.30 12.11 -27.13
C ASN A 515 -35.23 12.90 -27.88
N LEU A 516 -33.97 12.46 -27.91
CA LEU A 516 -32.85 13.22 -28.50
C LEU A 516 -33.09 13.60 -29.97
N ALA A 517 -33.67 12.68 -30.75
CA ALA A 517 -33.98 12.89 -32.17
C ALA A 517 -35.08 13.94 -32.42
N THR A 518 -35.92 14.22 -31.42
CA THR A 518 -37.03 15.18 -31.56
C THR A 518 -36.57 16.64 -31.56
N HIS A 519 -35.32 16.91 -31.17
CA HIS A 519 -34.73 18.24 -31.08
C HIS A 519 -33.66 18.48 -32.16
N ALA A 520 -33.50 17.57 -33.13
CA ALA A 520 -32.57 17.74 -34.24
C ALA A 520 -33.16 18.70 -35.29
N GLU A 521 -32.42 19.76 -35.62
CA GLU A 521 -32.85 20.75 -36.62
C GLU A 521 -32.25 20.44 -38.00
N THR A 522 -31.13 19.70 -38.04
CA THR A 522 -30.44 19.27 -39.27
C THR A 522 -30.43 17.76 -39.46
N ALA A 523 -30.28 17.31 -40.71
CA ALA A 523 -30.18 15.88 -41.03
C ALA A 523 -28.92 15.21 -40.46
N GLU A 524 -27.86 16.00 -40.22
CA GLU A 524 -26.61 15.54 -39.63
C GLU A 524 -26.76 15.34 -38.11
N GLU A 525 -27.43 16.27 -37.42
CA GLU A 525 -27.81 16.14 -36.01
C GLU A 525 -28.76 14.97 -35.78
N LEU A 526 -29.70 14.72 -36.69
CA LEU A 526 -30.62 13.58 -36.59
C LEU A 526 -29.86 12.24 -36.65
N LYS A 527 -28.91 12.10 -37.58
CA LYS A 527 -28.04 10.92 -37.67
C LYS A 527 -27.18 10.75 -36.43
N GLY A 528 -26.61 11.83 -35.91
CA GLY A 528 -25.86 11.84 -34.65
C GLY A 528 -26.73 11.41 -33.46
N ALA A 529 -27.94 11.93 -33.36
CA ALA A 529 -28.89 11.61 -32.30
C ALA A 529 -29.34 10.15 -32.34
N GLU A 530 -29.58 9.57 -33.51
CA GLU A 530 -29.91 8.15 -33.66
C GLU A 530 -28.76 7.22 -33.25
N MET A 531 -27.51 7.60 -33.59
CA MET A 531 -26.32 6.85 -33.19
C MET A 531 -26.14 6.87 -31.66
N VAL A 532 -26.26 8.04 -31.03
CA VAL A 532 -26.18 8.21 -29.57
C VAL A 532 -27.34 7.48 -28.88
N ARG A 533 -28.56 7.55 -29.42
CA ARG A 533 -29.71 6.81 -28.88
C ARG A 533 -29.45 5.31 -28.87
N LYS A 534 -28.97 4.75 -29.99
CA LYS A 534 -28.71 3.32 -30.11
C LYS A 534 -27.65 2.86 -29.09
N LYS A 535 -26.48 3.53 -29.07
CA LYS A 535 -25.40 3.22 -28.12
C LYS A 535 -25.80 3.46 -26.66
N GLY A 536 -26.53 4.54 -26.40
CA GLY A 536 -26.97 4.91 -25.05
C GLY A 536 -28.00 3.94 -24.46
N ILE A 537 -28.91 3.42 -25.29
CA ILE A 537 -29.88 2.40 -24.87
C ILE A 537 -29.20 1.05 -24.65
N GLU A 538 -28.33 0.63 -25.58
CA GLU A 538 -27.54 -0.60 -25.47
C GLU A 538 -26.73 -0.64 -24.16
N MET A 539 -26.02 0.46 -23.85
CA MET A 539 -25.28 0.63 -22.59
C MET A 539 -26.17 0.58 -21.32
N LEU A 540 -27.44 0.96 -21.41
CA LEU A 540 -28.38 0.93 -20.29
C LEU A 540 -29.06 -0.42 -20.10
N ASP A 541 -29.10 -1.26 -21.14
CA ASP A 541 -29.72 -2.60 -21.12
C ASP A 541 -28.75 -3.68 -20.63
N ASP A 542 -27.44 -3.49 -20.78
CA ASP A 542 -26.42 -4.39 -20.26
C ASP A 542 -25.89 -3.93 -18.89
N GLU A 543 -26.51 -4.42 -17.81
CA GLU A 543 -26.07 -4.13 -16.43
C GLU A 543 -24.61 -4.58 -16.17
N GLU A 544 -24.16 -5.63 -16.84
CA GLU A 544 -22.82 -6.18 -16.70
C GLU A 544 -21.79 -5.29 -17.43
N GLU A 545 -22.13 -4.80 -18.62
CA GLU A 545 -21.32 -3.83 -19.36
C GLU A 545 -21.25 -2.48 -18.63
N MET A 546 -22.34 -2.02 -18.01
CA MET A 546 -22.36 -0.78 -17.23
C MET A 546 -21.50 -0.91 -15.95
N MET A 547 -21.53 -2.08 -15.28
CA MET A 547 -20.59 -2.38 -14.17
C MET A 547 -19.14 -2.49 -14.65
N LYS A 548 -18.88 -3.13 -15.79
CA LYS A 548 -17.55 -3.22 -16.40
C LYS A 548 -17.01 -1.85 -16.80
N LEU A 549 -17.81 -0.99 -17.42
CA LEU A 549 -17.48 0.40 -17.76
C LEU A 549 -17.19 1.22 -16.51
N THR A 550 -17.99 1.04 -15.45
CA THR A 550 -17.75 1.71 -14.17
C THR A 550 -16.43 1.25 -13.56
N GLN A 551 -16.15 -0.06 -13.54
CA GLN A 551 -14.87 -0.61 -13.07
C GLN A 551 -13.68 -0.18 -13.94
N ALA A 552 -13.81 -0.19 -15.27
CA ALA A 552 -12.78 0.25 -16.21
C ALA A 552 -12.52 1.76 -16.10
N SER A 553 -13.55 2.58 -15.86
CA SER A 553 -13.37 4.02 -15.60
C SER A 553 -12.64 4.32 -14.29
N MET A 554 -12.58 3.33 -13.38
CA MET A 554 -11.84 3.41 -12.12
C MET A 554 -10.40 2.90 -12.26
N ASP A 555 -10.10 2.08 -13.27
CA ASP A 555 -8.75 1.64 -13.56
C ASP A 555 -7.97 2.78 -14.25
N ARG A 556 -7.06 3.40 -13.50
CA ARG A 556 -6.23 4.49 -14.01
C ARG A 556 -5.03 4.01 -14.83
N ASN A 557 -4.81 2.69 -14.93
CA ASN A 557 -3.74 2.12 -15.75
C ASN A 557 -4.16 1.96 -17.21
N GLU A 558 -5.47 1.84 -17.48
CA GLU A 558 -6.06 1.94 -18.82
C GLU A 558 -7.20 2.98 -18.81
N PRO A 559 -6.90 4.28 -19.04
CA PRO A 559 -7.97 5.24 -19.23
C PRO A 559 -8.84 4.76 -20.38
N SER A 560 -10.15 4.69 -20.16
CA SER A 560 -11.16 4.29 -21.14
C SER A 560 -10.71 4.69 -22.54
N ARG A 561 -10.31 3.71 -23.36
CA ARG A 561 -10.08 3.93 -24.77
C ARG A 561 -11.45 4.32 -25.34
N MET A 562 -11.75 5.62 -25.34
CA MET A 562 -12.38 6.19 -26.53
C MET A 562 -11.55 5.61 -27.67
N GLY A 563 -12.17 4.78 -28.51
CA GLY A 563 -11.49 3.95 -29.49
C GLY A 563 -10.46 4.74 -30.30
N ALA A 564 -9.62 4.04 -31.06
CA ALA A 564 -8.67 4.68 -31.97
C ALA A 564 -9.34 5.91 -32.62
N PRO A 565 -8.71 7.10 -32.56
CA PRO A 565 -9.32 8.30 -33.10
C PRO A 565 -9.82 7.97 -34.52
N PRO A 566 -11.06 8.34 -34.88
CA PRO A 566 -11.56 8.05 -36.21
C PRO A 566 -10.51 8.52 -37.22
N GLU A 567 -10.20 7.67 -38.20
CA GLU A 567 -9.27 8.04 -39.26
C GLU A 567 -9.71 9.40 -39.82
N PRO A 568 -8.79 10.36 -39.98
CA PRO A 568 -9.15 11.69 -40.43
C PRO A 568 -9.87 11.57 -41.77
N ASP A 569 -11.10 12.07 -41.81
CA ASP A 569 -11.89 12.16 -43.02
C ASP A 569 -11.09 12.98 -44.06
N PRO A 570 -10.70 12.39 -45.20
CA PRO A 570 -9.94 13.10 -46.23
C PRO A 570 -10.70 14.30 -46.83
N ASP A 571 -12.01 14.40 -46.59
CA ASP A 571 -12.86 15.51 -47.02
C ASP A 571 -13.15 16.55 -45.92
N ALA A 572 -12.53 16.42 -44.72
CA ALA A 572 -12.63 17.44 -43.68
C ALA A 572 -11.90 18.73 -44.12
N LEU A 573 -12.68 19.70 -44.59
CA LEU A 573 -12.25 21.06 -44.94
C LEU A 573 -11.21 21.60 -43.94
N GLU A 574 -10.04 21.97 -44.45
CA GLU A 574 -8.98 22.68 -43.72
C GLU A 574 -9.52 24.01 -43.17
N GLY A 575 -10.10 23.96 -41.97
CA GLY A 575 -10.60 25.09 -41.22
C GLY A 575 -10.13 25.00 -39.77
N ALA A 576 -9.57 26.09 -39.25
CA ALA A 576 -9.05 26.15 -37.89
C ALA A 576 -10.13 25.76 -36.85
N LEU A 577 -9.80 24.80 -35.99
CA LEU A 577 -10.64 24.41 -34.85
C LEU A 577 -10.91 25.63 -33.94
N PRO A 578 -12.17 25.89 -33.51
CA PRO A 578 -12.55 27.13 -32.82
C PRO A 578 -12.11 27.24 -31.35
N TYR A 579 -11.20 26.38 -30.88
CA TYR A 579 -10.67 26.47 -29.52
C TYR A 579 -9.16 26.25 -29.51
N SER A 580 -8.41 27.29 -29.88
CA SER A 580 -7.03 27.45 -29.41
C SER A 580 -7.02 28.32 -28.15
N PRO A 581 -6.20 27.99 -27.14
CA PRO A 581 -6.11 28.76 -25.90
C PRO A 581 -5.56 30.16 -26.19
N ILE A 582 -6.20 31.14 -25.56
CA ILE A 582 -5.80 32.55 -25.50
C ILE A 582 -4.30 32.64 -25.21
N LYS A 583 -3.53 33.21 -26.15
CA LYS A 583 -2.19 33.72 -25.88
C LYS A 583 -2.36 35.02 -25.09
N SER A 584 -1.80 35.07 -23.89
CA SER A 584 -1.66 36.30 -23.13
C SER A 584 -0.53 37.12 -23.72
N ASP A 585 -0.87 38.16 -24.47
CA ASP A 585 -0.01 39.31 -24.71
C ASP A 585 -0.89 40.56 -24.55
N ASP A 586 -0.85 41.13 -23.34
CA ASP A 586 -1.00 42.57 -23.00
C ASP A 586 -0.57 42.79 -21.55
#